data_AF-A0A6I5C8R5-F1
#
_entry.id   AF-A0A6I5C8R5-F1
#
_cell.length_a   1.000
_cell.length_b   1.000
_cell.length_c   1.000
_cell.angle_alpha   90.00
_cell.angle_beta   90.00
_cell.angle_gamma   90.00
#
_symmetry.space_group_name_H-M   'P 1'
#
loop_
_entity.id
_entity.type
_entity.pdbx_description
1 polymer ?
#
loop_
_entity_poly.entity_id
_entity_poly.type
_entity_poly.pdbx_seq_one_letter_code
_entity_poly.pdbx_strand_id
1 'polypeptide(L)'
;GRGGDHREAHNVYGLCMARAGYEGLRAAAPGERPFVFSRSGWAGLQRYGGTWSGDVATGWPGLRASLSLVLGLGLCGVPYSGPDVGGFDGSPSPELFLRWFQLAAYLPLFRTHASLRAGRREPWEFGPEVLEHARAALLERRRLLPYFVTLAHLARRTGAPYVRPVWWNTPEDRALRDCGDAFLLGDALLVAPVLLPGAERRTVRLPRGRWYDTATGRAYEGPGKAVVEAPLGRIPVLAR
;
A
#
# COMPACT_ATOMS: atom_id res chain seq x y z
N GLY A 1 20.42 16.42 -27.94
CA GLY A 1 20.55 17.85 -27.65
C GLY A 1 20.04 18.67 -28.82
N ARG A 2 18.77 19.09 -28.77
CA ARG A 2 18.18 20.09 -29.69
C ARG A 2 17.91 21.43 -28.99
N GLY A 3 18.38 21.60 -27.75
CA GLY A 3 17.77 22.53 -26.80
C GLY A 3 16.38 22.06 -26.36
N GLY A 4 15.66 22.90 -25.62
CA GLY A 4 14.30 22.68 -25.13
C GLY A 4 13.97 23.64 -23.99
N ASP A 5 12.70 23.98 -23.81
CA ASP A 5 12.26 24.76 -22.66
C ASP A 5 11.71 23.88 -21.53
N HIS A 6 11.45 24.47 -20.37
CA HIS A 6 10.97 23.72 -19.22
C HIS A 6 9.61 23.03 -19.48
N ARG A 7 8.76 23.56 -20.37
CA ARG A 7 7.43 22.99 -20.67
C ARG A 7 7.55 21.63 -21.33
N GLU A 8 8.55 21.44 -22.19
CA GLU A 8 8.80 20.15 -22.85
C GLU A 8 9.31 19.08 -21.87
N ALA A 9 10.03 19.49 -20.82
CA ALA A 9 10.74 18.57 -19.92
C ALA A 9 10.16 18.49 -18.49
N HIS A 10 9.15 19.29 -18.16
CA HIS A 10 8.62 19.47 -16.79
C HIS A 10 8.37 18.12 -16.09
N ASN A 11 7.61 17.24 -16.75
CA ASN A 11 7.21 15.96 -16.16
C ASN A 11 8.33 14.91 -16.11
N VAL A 12 9.33 14.99 -17.01
CA VAL A 12 10.47 14.07 -17.01
C VAL A 12 11.58 14.51 -16.05
N TYR A 13 11.53 15.75 -15.56
CA TYR A 13 12.52 16.27 -14.61
C TYR A 13 12.66 15.40 -13.36
N GLY A 14 11.54 15.02 -12.74
CA GLY A 14 11.53 14.12 -11.57
C GLY A 14 12.11 12.73 -11.87
N LEU A 15 11.87 12.21 -13.07
CA LEU A 15 12.45 10.94 -13.52
C LEU A 15 13.98 11.04 -13.65
N CYS A 16 14.48 12.14 -14.22
CA CYS A 16 15.92 12.38 -14.35
C CYS A 16 16.61 12.51 -12.99
N MET A 17 15.98 13.18 -12.01
CA MET A 17 16.51 13.26 -10.65
C MET A 17 16.54 11.88 -9.97
N ALA A 18 15.46 11.10 -10.07
CA ALA A 18 15.43 9.74 -9.51
C ALA A 18 16.51 8.85 -10.12
N ARG A 19 16.72 8.95 -11.44
CA ARG A 19 17.79 8.25 -12.15
C ARG A 19 19.17 8.65 -11.64
N ALA A 20 19.45 9.94 -11.52
CA ALA A 20 20.73 10.43 -11.05
C ALA A 20 21.04 9.97 -9.62
N GLY A 21 20.06 10.03 -8.72
CA GLY A 21 20.20 9.51 -7.35
C GLY A 21 20.46 8.01 -7.31
N TYR A 22 19.74 7.23 -8.12
CA TYR A 22 19.94 5.79 -8.23
C TYR A 22 21.33 5.43 -8.77
N GLU A 23 21.77 6.06 -9.86
CA GLU A 23 23.09 5.83 -10.47
C GLU A 23 24.23 6.26 -9.52
N GLY A 24 24.06 7.39 -8.81
CA GLY A 24 25.00 7.84 -7.80
C GLY A 24 25.19 6.84 -6.65
N LEU A 25 24.10 6.29 -6.11
CA LEU A 25 24.17 5.26 -5.07
C LEU A 25 24.83 3.97 -5.58
N ARG A 26 24.55 3.55 -6.83
CA ARG A 26 25.22 2.39 -7.43
C ARG A 26 26.72 2.59 -7.58
N ALA A 27 27.16 3.80 -7.94
CA ALA A 27 28.57 4.12 -8.07
C ALA A 27 29.26 4.16 -6.70
N ALA A 28 28.60 4.74 -5.69
CA ALA A 28 29.13 4.86 -4.34
C ALA A 28 29.20 3.51 -3.59
N ALA A 29 28.25 2.60 -3.83
CA ALA A 29 28.19 1.28 -3.19
C ALA A 29 27.82 0.17 -4.20
N PRO A 30 28.78 -0.28 -5.05
CA PRO A 30 28.50 -1.21 -6.15
C PRO A 30 27.98 -2.60 -5.72
N GLY A 31 28.29 -3.03 -4.49
CA GLY A 31 27.82 -4.29 -3.91
C GLY A 31 26.40 -4.25 -3.35
N GLU A 32 25.79 -3.07 -3.27
CA GLU A 32 24.48 -2.87 -2.65
C GLU A 32 23.43 -2.45 -3.68
N ARG A 33 22.17 -2.83 -3.42
CA ARG A 33 21.04 -2.38 -4.24
C ARG A 33 20.56 -1.03 -3.72
N PRO A 34 20.47 0.02 -4.56
CA PRO A 34 19.95 1.30 -4.13
C PRO A 34 18.50 1.21 -3.66
N PHE A 35 18.18 1.99 -2.64
CA PHE A 35 16.82 2.20 -2.17
C PHE A 35 16.49 3.69 -2.30
N VAL A 36 15.67 4.01 -3.30
CA VAL A 36 15.32 5.39 -3.65
C VAL A 36 13.81 5.49 -3.76
N PHE A 37 13.27 6.60 -3.26
CA PHE A 37 11.91 7.02 -3.52
C PHE A 37 11.91 8.47 -3.98
N SER A 38 11.11 8.75 -5.00
CA SER A 38 10.96 10.09 -5.55
C SER A 38 9.52 10.54 -5.45
N ARG A 39 9.30 11.80 -5.06
CA ARG A 39 7.96 12.40 -5.01
C ARG A 39 7.37 12.59 -6.41
N SER A 40 8.23 12.93 -7.38
CA SER A 40 7.86 13.18 -8.76
C SER A 40 8.54 12.16 -9.66
N GLY A 41 7.88 11.80 -10.76
CA GLY A 41 8.42 10.91 -11.76
C GLY A 41 7.56 10.90 -13.01
N TRP A 42 7.90 10.00 -13.92
CA TRP A 42 7.19 9.76 -15.17
C TRP A 42 7.18 8.27 -15.47
N ALA A 43 6.59 7.87 -16.61
CA ALA A 43 6.69 6.51 -17.12
C ALA A 43 8.16 6.04 -17.13
N GLY A 44 8.45 4.99 -16.37
CA GLY A 44 9.80 4.48 -16.18
C GLY A 44 10.42 4.73 -14.81
N LEU A 45 9.75 5.45 -13.90
CA LEU A 45 10.22 5.71 -12.53
C LEU A 45 10.59 4.40 -11.78
N GLN A 46 9.83 3.33 -12.01
CA GLN A 46 10.04 2.03 -11.37
C GLN A 46 11.42 1.40 -11.61
N ARG A 47 12.16 1.88 -12.62
CA ARG A 47 13.54 1.44 -12.87
C ARG A 47 14.53 1.96 -11.84
N TYR A 48 14.20 3.07 -11.17
CA TYR A 48 15.11 3.80 -10.31
C TYR A 48 14.65 3.85 -8.86
N GLY A 49 13.45 3.36 -8.55
CA GLY A 49 12.93 3.35 -7.19
C GLY A 49 11.42 3.29 -7.12
N GLY A 50 10.90 3.70 -5.97
CA GLY A 50 9.47 3.82 -5.72
C GLY A 50 8.99 5.27 -5.60
N THR A 51 7.75 5.43 -5.17
CA THR A 51 7.17 6.72 -4.82
C THR A 51 6.28 6.58 -3.59
N TRP A 52 5.73 7.68 -3.09
CA TRP A 52 4.73 7.66 -2.03
C TRP A 52 3.59 8.62 -2.37
N SER A 53 2.53 8.63 -1.56
CA SER A 53 1.33 9.44 -1.82
C SER A 53 1.55 10.95 -1.84
N GLY A 54 2.74 11.44 -1.49
CA GLY A 54 2.93 12.84 -1.13
C GLY A 54 2.21 13.19 0.16
N ASP A 55 1.88 14.47 0.29
CA ASP A 55 1.34 15.10 1.50
C ASP A 55 -0.16 14.79 1.65
N VAL A 56 -0.48 13.53 1.97
CA VAL A 56 -1.86 13.06 2.10
C VAL A 56 -2.56 13.67 3.32
N ALA A 57 -3.79 14.15 3.14
CA ALA A 57 -4.56 14.75 4.22
C ALA A 57 -4.84 13.75 5.35
N THR A 58 -4.70 14.19 6.62
CA THR A 58 -5.05 13.37 7.79
C THR A 58 -6.56 13.27 7.93
N GLY A 59 -7.09 12.05 7.72
CA GLY A 59 -8.51 11.76 7.86
C GLY A 59 -8.90 10.46 7.16
N TRP A 60 -10.11 9.97 7.43
CA TRP A 60 -10.68 8.80 6.74
C TRP A 60 -10.72 8.93 5.20
N PRO A 61 -11.00 10.11 4.61
CA PRO A 61 -10.85 10.30 3.16
C PRO A 61 -9.41 10.07 2.68
N GLY A 62 -8.40 10.52 3.44
CA GLY A 62 -6.98 10.31 3.12
C GLY A 62 -6.58 8.84 3.20
N LEU A 63 -7.10 8.11 4.19
CA LEU A 63 -6.93 6.66 4.29
C LEU A 63 -7.46 5.94 3.04
N ARG A 64 -8.66 6.30 2.58
CA ARG A 64 -9.25 5.73 1.35
C ARG A 64 -8.45 6.11 0.10
N ALA A 65 -8.08 7.37 -0.02
CA ALA A 65 -7.28 7.86 -1.14
C ALA A 65 -5.93 7.15 -1.23
N SER A 66 -5.34 6.76 -0.10
CA SER A 66 -4.08 6.01 -0.04
C SER A 66 -4.18 4.65 -0.74
N LEU A 67 -5.27 3.92 -0.54
CA LEU A 67 -5.48 2.64 -1.23
C LEU A 67 -5.66 2.84 -2.74
N SER A 68 -6.50 3.79 -3.14
CA SER A 68 -6.71 4.12 -4.55
C SER A 68 -5.41 4.53 -5.25
N LEU A 69 -4.57 5.30 -4.57
CA LEU A 69 -3.28 5.73 -5.10
C LEU A 69 -2.33 4.55 -5.34
N VAL A 70 -2.22 3.63 -4.38
CA VAL A 70 -1.34 2.47 -4.54
C VAL A 70 -1.83 1.52 -5.63
N LEU A 71 -3.14 1.29 -5.72
CA LEU A 71 -3.73 0.52 -6.81
C LEU A 71 -3.45 1.18 -8.17
N GLY A 72 -3.69 2.48 -8.30
CA GLY A 72 -3.46 3.24 -9.52
C GLY A 72 -2.00 3.23 -9.96
N LEU A 73 -1.07 3.50 -9.04
CA LEU A 73 0.37 3.46 -9.33
C LEU A 73 0.83 2.05 -9.73
N GLY A 74 0.32 1.02 -9.07
CA GLY A 74 0.58 -0.37 -9.44
C GLY A 74 0.17 -0.68 -10.88
N LEU A 75 -1.03 -0.26 -11.29
CA LEU A 75 -1.52 -0.39 -12.67
C LEU A 75 -0.70 0.45 -13.67
N CYS A 76 -0.17 1.59 -13.24
CA CYS A 76 0.74 2.43 -14.04
C CYS A 76 2.19 1.92 -14.07
N GLY A 77 2.47 0.74 -13.51
CA GLY A 77 3.79 0.11 -13.56
C GLY A 77 4.78 0.65 -12.51
N VAL A 78 4.31 1.31 -11.45
CA VAL A 78 5.11 1.74 -10.29
C VAL A 78 4.72 0.88 -9.09
N PRO A 79 5.32 -0.32 -8.93
CA PRO A 79 4.81 -1.34 -8.02
C PRO A 79 5.24 -1.11 -6.56
N TYR A 80 6.24 -0.26 -6.31
CA TYR A 80 6.72 0.07 -4.96
C TYR A 80 6.22 1.46 -4.54
N SER A 81 5.05 1.49 -3.92
CA SER A 81 4.42 2.72 -3.42
C SER A 81 3.66 2.50 -2.13
N GLY A 82 3.35 3.59 -1.43
CA GLY A 82 2.61 3.58 -0.17
C GLY A 82 2.33 4.99 0.35
N PRO A 83 1.47 5.12 1.37
CA PRO A 83 1.15 6.41 1.95
C PRO A 83 2.07 6.76 3.12
N ASP A 84 1.94 8.01 3.59
CA ASP A 84 2.37 8.39 4.93
C ASP A 84 1.33 7.96 5.95
N VAL A 85 1.70 7.00 6.80
CA VAL A 85 0.76 6.41 7.77
C VAL A 85 0.28 7.45 8.77
N GLY A 86 -1.05 7.55 8.89
CA GLY A 86 -1.72 8.52 9.74
C GLY A 86 -1.92 9.90 9.11
N GLY A 87 -1.50 10.10 7.85
CA GLY A 87 -1.59 11.38 7.14
C GLY A 87 -0.38 12.29 7.36
N PHE A 88 -0.16 13.25 6.46
CA PHE A 88 1.00 14.12 6.49
C PHE A 88 0.86 15.27 7.50
N ASP A 89 -0.28 15.97 7.51
CA ASP A 89 -0.48 17.15 8.35
C ASP A 89 -1.70 17.00 9.28
N GLY A 90 -1.63 17.56 10.49
CA GLY A 90 -2.64 17.37 11.55
C GLY A 90 -2.39 16.14 12.43
N SER A 91 -3.39 15.74 13.23
CA SER A 91 -3.28 14.64 14.20
C SER A 91 -4.42 13.62 14.02
N PRO A 92 -4.14 12.35 13.67
CA PRO A 92 -5.19 11.34 13.55
C PRO A 92 -5.72 10.92 14.93
N SER A 93 -6.95 10.42 14.99
CA SER A 93 -7.42 9.70 16.18
C SER A 93 -6.64 8.38 16.36
N PRO A 94 -6.58 7.82 17.57
CA PRO A 94 -5.96 6.50 17.81
C PRO A 94 -6.48 5.41 16.87
N GLU A 95 -7.80 5.35 16.66
CA GLU A 95 -8.43 4.43 15.72
C GLU A 95 -7.95 4.66 14.27
N LEU A 96 -8.00 5.90 13.79
CA LEU A 96 -7.62 6.24 12.41
C LEU A 96 -6.16 5.89 12.16
N PHE A 97 -5.27 6.24 13.10
CA PHE A 97 -3.85 5.88 13.02
C PHE A 97 -3.68 4.37 12.90
N LEU A 98 -4.32 3.59 13.79
CA LEU A 98 -4.19 2.15 13.81
C LEU A 98 -4.75 1.49 12.53
N ARG A 99 -5.91 1.92 12.03
CA ARG A 99 -6.48 1.40 10.77
C ARG A 99 -5.58 1.71 9.57
N TRP A 100 -4.95 2.89 9.54
CA TRP A 100 -3.99 3.24 8.50
C TRP A 100 -2.71 2.43 8.60
N PHE A 101 -2.22 2.20 9.81
CA PHE A 101 -1.04 1.38 10.09
C PHE A 101 -1.28 -0.08 9.67
N GLN A 102 -2.46 -0.62 9.97
CA GLN A 102 -2.91 -1.94 9.53
C GLN A 102 -2.98 -2.05 8.01
N LEU A 103 -3.55 -1.05 7.32
CA LEU A 103 -3.54 -1.02 5.85
C LEU A 103 -2.09 -1.04 5.31
N ALA A 104 -1.25 -0.13 5.80
CA ALA A 104 0.11 0.04 5.31
C ALA A 104 1.02 -1.18 5.54
N ALA A 105 0.76 -1.98 6.57
CA ALA A 105 1.42 -3.26 6.78
C ALA A 105 1.25 -4.23 5.58
N TYR A 106 0.21 -4.06 4.77
CA TYR A 106 -0.04 -4.86 3.57
C TYR A 106 0.28 -4.14 2.25
N LEU A 107 0.83 -2.92 2.30
CA LEU A 107 1.24 -2.16 1.12
C LEU A 107 2.75 -2.30 0.84
N PRO A 108 3.23 -2.06 -0.40
CA PRO A 108 4.64 -2.23 -0.74
C PRO A 108 5.57 -1.37 0.11
N LEU A 109 5.32 -0.06 0.16
CA LEU A 109 6.02 0.88 1.04
C LEU A 109 5.22 1.04 2.33
N PHE A 110 5.88 0.80 3.45
CA PHE A 110 5.33 1.00 4.78
C PHE A 110 6.20 2.01 5.54
N ARG A 111 5.69 3.24 5.69
CA ARG A 111 6.41 4.36 6.30
C ARG A 111 5.48 5.22 7.16
N THR A 112 5.89 5.51 8.38
CA THR A 112 5.34 6.61 9.19
C THR A 112 6.10 7.89 8.89
N HIS A 113 5.39 8.98 8.59
CA HIS A 113 5.96 10.30 8.34
C HIS A 113 4.91 11.37 8.64
N ALA A 114 5.34 12.56 9.03
CA ALA A 114 4.45 13.71 9.18
C ALA A 114 5.20 15.04 9.05
N SER A 115 4.43 16.11 8.93
CA SER A 115 4.91 17.49 8.84
C SER A 115 5.62 17.90 10.14
N LEU A 116 6.50 18.90 10.05
CA LEU A 116 7.18 19.46 11.23
C LEU A 116 6.22 20.04 12.27
N ARG A 117 5.00 20.40 11.86
CA ARG A 117 3.96 20.97 12.73
C ARG A 117 3.02 19.90 13.27
N ALA A 118 3.02 18.71 12.66
CA ALA A 118 2.30 17.58 13.22
C ALA A 118 2.97 17.14 14.52
N GLY A 119 2.16 16.70 15.47
CA GLY A 119 2.67 16.09 16.70
C GLY A 119 3.42 14.78 16.41
N ARG A 120 3.86 14.13 17.49
CA ARG A 120 4.53 12.83 17.44
C ARG A 120 3.63 11.77 16.79
N ARG A 121 4.23 10.82 16.06
CA ARG A 121 3.53 9.84 15.20
C ARG A 121 3.92 8.41 15.48
N GLU A 122 4.74 8.20 16.49
CA GLU A 122 5.16 6.87 16.89
C GLU A 122 3.98 6.12 17.52
N PRO A 123 3.84 4.80 17.30
CA PRO A 123 2.65 4.07 17.76
C PRO A 123 2.38 4.16 19.26
N TRP A 124 3.41 4.34 20.09
CA TRP A 124 3.27 4.49 21.54
C TRP A 124 2.65 5.82 21.99
N GLU A 125 2.58 6.82 21.11
CA GLU A 125 1.94 8.11 21.39
C GLU A 125 0.41 8.01 21.41
N PHE A 126 -0.16 6.91 20.91
CA PHE A 126 -1.60 6.68 20.80
C PHE A 126 -2.16 5.74 21.89
N GLY A 127 -1.36 5.46 22.93
CA GLY A 127 -1.75 4.64 24.07
C GLY A 127 -1.42 3.14 23.92
N PRO A 128 -1.54 2.37 25.03
CA PRO A 128 -1.08 0.99 25.11
C PRO A 128 -1.82 0.04 24.16
N GLU A 129 -3.14 0.22 24.00
CA GLU A 129 -3.97 -0.61 23.10
C GLU A 129 -3.54 -0.45 21.63
N VAL A 130 -3.31 0.80 21.17
CA VAL A 130 -2.81 1.05 19.82
C VAL A 130 -1.40 0.48 19.64
N LEU A 131 -0.52 0.64 20.62
CA LEU A 131 0.83 0.09 20.56
C LEU A 131 0.82 -1.44 20.42
N GLU A 132 -0.04 -2.13 21.17
CA GLU A 132 -0.19 -3.58 21.10
C GLU A 132 -0.64 -4.03 19.69
N HIS A 133 -1.68 -3.40 19.16
CA HIS A 133 -2.23 -3.75 17.85
C HIS A 133 -1.32 -3.35 16.68
N ALA A 134 -0.60 -2.22 16.80
CA ALA A 134 0.44 -1.84 15.85
C ALA A 134 1.60 -2.84 15.87
N ARG A 135 2.01 -3.34 17.04
CA ARG A 135 2.99 -4.41 17.17
C ARG A 135 2.52 -5.69 16.46
N ALA A 136 1.26 -6.09 16.63
CA ALA A 136 0.70 -7.25 15.93
C ALA A 136 0.76 -7.09 14.39
N ALA A 137 0.37 -5.92 13.87
CA ALA A 137 0.46 -5.63 12.44
C ALA A 137 1.91 -5.64 11.92
N LEU A 138 2.88 -5.13 12.69
CA LEU A 138 4.30 -5.17 12.34
C LEU A 138 4.86 -6.60 12.32
N LEU A 139 4.49 -7.43 13.29
CA LEU A 139 4.92 -8.82 13.33
C LEU A 139 4.38 -9.59 12.12
N GLU A 140 3.13 -9.34 11.74
CA GLU A 140 2.52 -9.95 10.56
C GLU A 140 3.19 -9.47 9.26
N ARG A 141 3.49 -8.17 9.12
CA ARG A 141 4.33 -7.66 8.02
C ARG A 141 5.65 -8.40 7.94
N ARG A 142 6.30 -8.62 9.07
CA ARG A 142 7.61 -9.29 9.16
C ARG A 142 7.50 -10.76 8.78
N ARG A 143 6.42 -11.44 9.19
CA ARG A 143 6.09 -12.81 8.77
C ARG A 143 5.91 -12.91 7.26
N LEU A 144 5.25 -11.92 6.65
CA LEU A 144 5.02 -11.83 5.20
C LEU A 144 6.24 -11.33 4.40
N LEU A 145 7.36 -10.98 5.03
CA LEU A 145 8.53 -10.44 4.33
C LEU A 145 9.02 -11.35 3.18
N PRO A 146 9.13 -12.69 3.31
CA PRO A 146 9.48 -13.55 2.19
C PRO A 146 8.48 -13.45 1.02
N TYR A 147 7.19 -13.28 1.32
CA TYR A 147 6.17 -13.07 0.30
C TYR A 147 6.34 -11.72 -0.41
N PHE A 148 6.57 -10.63 0.34
CA PHE A 148 6.87 -9.33 -0.26
C PHE A 148 8.12 -9.35 -1.15
N VAL A 149 9.17 -10.08 -0.75
CA VAL A 149 10.38 -10.26 -1.58
C VAL A 149 10.06 -11.02 -2.87
N THR A 150 9.23 -12.06 -2.80
CA THR A 150 8.75 -12.78 -3.99
C THR A 150 7.93 -11.87 -4.90
N LEU A 151 7.03 -11.06 -4.35
CA LEU A 151 6.25 -10.09 -5.12
C LEU A 151 7.15 -9.02 -5.76
N ALA A 152 8.21 -8.59 -5.07
CA ALA A 152 9.21 -7.68 -5.64
C ALA A 152 9.93 -8.29 -6.85
N HIS A 153 10.32 -9.57 -6.73
CA HIS A 153 10.92 -10.30 -7.83
C HIS A 153 9.96 -10.44 -9.02
N LEU A 154 8.70 -10.81 -8.76
CA LEU A 154 7.67 -10.94 -9.79
C LEU A 154 7.40 -9.59 -10.48
N ALA A 155 7.29 -8.50 -9.72
CA ALA A 155 7.12 -7.16 -10.26
C ALA A 155 8.29 -6.78 -11.19
N ARG A 156 9.53 -7.08 -10.78
CA ARG A 156 10.72 -6.85 -11.61
C ARG A 156 10.76 -7.70 -12.88
N ARG A 157 10.22 -8.93 -12.84
CA ARG A 157 10.25 -9.87 -13.97
C ARG A 157 9.11 -9.69 -14.96
N THR A 158 7.93 -9.30 -14.49
CA THR A 158 6.67 -9.36 -15.25
C THR A 158 5.96 -8.00 -15.36
N GLY A 159 6.32 -7.03 -14.51
CA GLY A 159 5.58 -5.78 -14.36
C GLY A 159 4.31 -5.88 -13.51
N ALA A 160 3.89 -7.07 -13.09
CA ALA A 160 2.70 -7.22 -12.23
C ALA A 160 2.93 -6.58 -10.85
N PRO A 161 2.03 -5.70 -10.36
CA PRO A 161 2.22 -5.05 -9.07
C PRO A 161 1.99 -6.03 -7.91
N TYR A 162 2.43 -5.62 -6.72
CA TYR A 162 2.21 -6.35 -5.48
C TYR A 162 0.74 -6.27 -5.09
N VAL A 163 0.22 -5.05 -5.05
CA VAL A 163 -1.16 -4.71 -4.70
C VAL A 163 -1.94 -4.57 -6.00
N ARG A 164 -2.97 -5.39 -6.14
CA ARG A 164 -3.74 -5.57 -7.36
C ARG A 164 -5.23 -5.34 -7.07
N PRO A 165 -5.98 -4.74 -8.00
CA PRO A 165 -7.43 -4.67 -7.85
C PRO A 165 -8.05 -6.06 -7.73
N VAL A 166 -9.19 -6.19 -7.04
CA VAL A 166 -9.83 -7.51 -6.84
C VAL A 166 -10.22 -8.18 -8.16
N TRP A 167 -10.52 -7.38 -9.19
CA TRP A 167 -10.82 -7.85 -10.54
C TRP A 167 -9.59 -8.30 -11.35
N TRP A 168 -8.36 -8.24 -10.82
CA TRP A 168 -7.12 -8.48 -11.56
C TRP A 168 -7.09 -9.79 -12.36
N ASN A 169 -7.58 -10.88 -11.77
CA ASN A 169 -7.61 -12.21 -12.40
C ASN A 169 -8.92 -12.50 -13.14
N THR A 170 -9.91 -11.61 -13.06
CA THR A 170 -11.24 -11.75 -13.67
C THR A 170 -11.75 -10.38 -14.15
N PRO A 171 -11.04 -9.72 -15.08
CA PRO A 171 -11.36 -8.35 -15.49
C PRO A 171 -12.75 -8.23 -16.13
N GLU A 172 -13.31 -9.30 -16.68
CA GLU A 172 -14.67 -9.40 -17.22
C GLU A 172 -15.77 -9.27 -16.17
N ASP A 173 -15.48 -9.57 -14.89
CA ASP A 173 -16.44 -9.43 -13.80
C ASP A 173 -16.63 -7.95 -13.44
N ARG A 174 -17.68 -7.35 -14.01
CA ARG A 174 -18.05 -5.95 -13.76
C ARG A 174 -18.33 -5.67 -12.29
N ALA A 175 -18.85 -6.64 -11.55
CA ALA A 175 -19.19 -6.45 -10.15
C ALA A 175 -17.93 -6.23 -9.30
N LEU A 176 -16.77 -6.76 -9.71
CA LEU A 176 -15.52 -6.56 -8.99
C LEU A 176 -14.80 -5.25 -9.36
N ARG A 177 -15.14 -4.62 -10.48
CA ARG A 177 -14.52 -3.36 -10.92
C ARG A 177 -14.79 -2.19 -9.98
N ASP A 178 -15.94 -2.19 -9.32
CA ASP A 178 -16.32 -1.16 -8.34
C ASP A 178 -15.72 -1.41 -6.94
N CYS A 179 -14.97 -2.50 -6.75
CA CYS A 179 -14.32 -2.80 -5.48
C CYS A 179 -13.06 -1.94 -5.30
N GLY A 180 -13.25 -0.77 -4.68
CA GLY A 180 -12.16 0.14 -4.28
C GLY A 180 -11.78 0.05 -2.81
N ASP A 181 -12.38 -0.88 -2.06
CA ASP A 181 -12.26 -0.99 -0.60
C ASP A 181 -11.59 -2.30 -0.14
N ALA A 182 -11.10 -3.12 -1.07
CA ALA A 182 -10.28 -4.30 -0.84
C ALA A 182 -9.30 -4.49 -2.01
N PHE A 183 -8.28 -5.30 -1.81
CA PHE A 183 -7.28 -5.57 -2.84
C PHE A 183 -6.70 -6.97 -2.71
N LEU A 184 -6.10 -7.46 -3.80
CA LEU A 184 -5.27 -8.65 -3.78
C LEU A 184 -3.83 -8.24 -3.51
N LEU A 185 -3.18 -8.89 -2.55
CA LEU A 185 -1.74 -8.83 -2.38
C LEU A 185 -1.14 -10.08 -3.05
N GLY A 186 -0.60 -9.87 -4.24
CA GLY A 186 -0.23 -10.93 -5.19
C GLY A 186 -1.45 -11.74 -5.61
N ASP A 187 -1.29 -13.07 -5.65
CA ASP A 187 -2.36 -13.99 -6.04
C ASP A 187 -2.95 -14.78 -4.86
N ALA A 188 -2.32 -14.69 -3.69
CA ALA A 188 -2.63 -15.55 -2.56
C ALA A 188 -3.51 -14.89 -1.49
N LEU A 189 -3.49 -13.56 -1.35
CA LEU A 189 -4.15 -12.88 -0.25
C LEU A 189 -5.13 -11.82 -0.76
N LEU A 190 -6.36 -11.82 -0.24
CA LEU A 190 -7.32 -10.75 -0.34
C LEU A 190 -7.33 -9.98 0.99
N VAL A 191 -6.96 -8.70 0.93
CA VAL A 191 -6.89 -7.81 2.10
C VAL A 191 -8.07 -6.86 2.06
N ALA A 192 -8.84 -6.83 3.14
CA ALA A 192 -10.05 -6.03 3.26
C ALA A 192 -9.96 -5.06 4.45
N PRO A 193 -9.22 -3.92 4.31
CA PRO A 193 -9.00 -2.95 5.39
C PRO A 193 -10.28 -2.29 5.90
N VAL A 194 -10.32 -1.87 7.16
CA VAL A 194 -11.41 -1.01 7.66
C VAL A 194 -11.14 0.43 7.23
N LEU A 195 -12.07 1.04 6.48
CA LEU A 195 -11.91 2.37 5.88
C LEU A 195 -12.96 3.40 6.37
N LEU A 196 -13.70 3.04 7.41
CA LEU A 196 -14.75 3.84 8.06
C LEU A 196 -14.59 3.75 9.59
N PRO A 197 -14.89 4.84 10.32
CA PRO A 197 -14.80 4.87 11.78
C PRO A 197 -15.81 3.94 12.45
N GLY A 198 -15.42 3.34 13.58
CA GLY A 198 -16.25 2.51 14.44
C GLY A 198 -16.65 1.16 13.85
N ALA A 199 -16.11 0.78 12.69
CA ALA A 199 -16.48 -0.49 12.05
C ALA A 199 -15.69 -1.67 12.65
N GLU A 200 -16.43 -2.62 13.21
CA GLU A 200 -15.89 -3.88 13.77
C GLU A 200 -16.18 -5.09 12.89
N ARG A 201 -17.00 -4.93 11.85
CA ARG A 201 -17.30 -5.94 10.84
C ARG A 201 -17.52 -5.25 9.52
N ARG A 202 -17.27 -5.94 8.40
CA ARG A 202 -17.58 -5.41 7.08
C ARG A 202 -17.97 -6.48 6.08
N THR A 203 -18.70 -6.06 5.05
CA THR A 203 -18.97 -6.90 3.90
C THR A 203 -17.83 -6.78 2.90
N VAL A 204 -17.33 -7.91 2.42
CA VAL A 204 -16.24 -8.02 1.43
C VAL A 204 -16.78 -8.74 0.21
N ARG A 205 -16.51 -8.18 -0.98
CA ARG A 205 -16.85 -8.83 -2.25
C ARG A 205 -15.73 -9.80 -2.60
N LEU A 206 -16.09 -11.07 -2.78
CA LEU A 206 -15.14 -12.14 -3.06
C LEU A 206 -15.16 -12.47 -4.56
N PRO A 207 -13.98 -12.54 -5.22
CA PRO A 207 -13.87 -13.12 -6.55
C PRO A 207 -14.08 -14.64 -6.47
N ARG A 208 -14.29 -15.27 -7.63
CA ARG A 208 -14.47 -16.73 -7.72
C ARG A 208 -13.32 -17.49 -7.06
N GLY A 209 -13.67 -18.51 -6.29
CA GLY A 209 -12.71 -19.36 -5.58
C GLY A 209 -13.07 -19.50 -4.11
N ARG A 210 -12.28 -20.30 -3.40
CA ARG A 210 -12.42 -20.55 -1.98
C ARG A 210 -11.44 -19.66 -1.22
N TRP A 211 -11.93 -18.96 -0.21
CA TRP A 211 -11.17 -17.96 0.53
C TRP A 211 -11.22 -18.28 2.03
N TYR A 212 -10.07 -18.46 2.66
CA TYR A 212 -9.92 -18.82 4.06
C TYR A 212 -9.50 -17.60 4.87
N ASP A 213 -10.27 -17.25 5.89
CA ASP A 213 -9.85 -16.27 6.87
C ASP A 213 -8.57 -16.72 7.57
N THR A 214 -7.50 -15.93 7.46
CA THR A 214 -6.18 -16.31 7.97
C THR A 214 -6.10 -16.37 9.49
N ALA A 215 -7.06 -15.76 10.20
CA ALA A 215 -7.12 -15.77 11.66
C ALA A 215 -8.00 -16.90 12.20
N THR A 216 -9.09 -17.24 11.49
CA THR A 216 -10.09 -18.20 12.00
C THR A 216 -10.11 -19.53 11.25
N GLY A 217 -9.49 -19.62 10.07
CA GLY A 217 -9.58 -20.77 9.17
C GLY A 217 -10.93 -20.94 8.49
N ARG A 218 -11.91 -20.06 8.77
CA ARG A 218 -13.24 -20.14 8.17
C ARG A 218 -13.16 -19.93 6.66
N ALA A 219 -13.76 -20.87 5.92
CA ALA A 219 -13.88 -20.79 4.47
C ALA A 219 -15.10 -19.97 4.04
N TYR A 220 -14.91 -19.20 2.98
CA TYR A 220 -15.94 -18.48 2.25
C TYR A 220 -15.87 -18.85 0.76
N GLU A 221 -17.00 -19.11 0.15
CA GLU A 221 -17.09 -19.40 -1.29
C GLU A 221 -17.39 -18.12 -2.06
N GLY A 222 -16.59 -17.85 -3.08
CA GLY A 222 -16.83 -16.83 -4.09
C GLY A 222 -17.24 -17.44 -5.43
N PRO A 223 -17.89 -16.68 -6.33
CA PRO A 223 -18.09 -15.23 -6.25
C PRO A 223 -19.25 -14.86 -5.32
N GLY A 224 -19.16 -13.72 -4.65
CA GLY A 224 -20.23 -13.27 -3.76
C GLY A 224 -19.83 -12.20 -2.77
N LYS A 225 -20.57 -12.12 -1.67
CA LYS A 225 -20.29 -11.23 -0.55
C LYS A 225 -20.15 -12.06 0.72
N ALA A 226 -19.15 -11.75 1.53
CA ALA A 226 -18.95 -12.34 2.85
C ALA A 226 -18.91 -11.24 3.90
N VAL A 227 -19.56 -11.46 5.05
CA VAL A 227 -19.39 -10.63 6.23
C VAL A 227 -18.21 -11.17 7.02
N VAL A 228 -17.21 -10.32 7.26
CA VAL A 228 -16.00 -10.68 8.00
C VAL A 228 -15.86 -9.81 9.23
N GLU A 229 -15.37 -10.41 10.32
CA GLU A 229 -15.03 -9.70 11.55
C GLU A 229 -13.76 -8.89 11.35
N ALA A 230 -13.81 -7.65 11.82
CA ALA A 230 -12.76 -6.64 11.69
C ALA A 230 -12.59 -5.84 13.00
N PRO A 231 -12.41 -6.50 14.17
CA PRO A 231 -12.21 -5.79 15.44
C PRO A 231 -11.00 -4.86 15.37
N LEU A 232 -10.89 -3.92 16.32
CA LEU A 232 -9.87 -2.86 16.27
C LEU A 232 -8.44 -3.42 16.08
N GLY A 233 -8.10 -4.51 16.75
CA GLY A 233 -6.78 -5.15 16.68
C GLY A 233 -6.48 -5.95 15.42
N ARG A 234 -7.40 -6.02 14.45
CA ARG A 234 -7.27 -6.90 13.29
C ARG A 234 -7.71 -6.25 11.98
N ILE A 235 -6.93 -6.51 10.93
CA ILE A 235 -7.33 -6.30 9.54
C ILE A 235 -7.81 -7.63 8.94
N PRO A 236 -9.00 -7.69 8.32
CA PRO A 236 -9.46 -8.88 7.62
C PRO A 236 -8.56 -9.23 6.44
N VAL A 237 -8.05 -10.46 6.44
CA VAL A 237 -7.25 -11.04 5.36
C VAL A 237 -7.76 -12.44 5.08
N LEU A 238 -7.98 -12.73 3.80
CA LEU A 238 -8.40 -14.04 3.33
C LEU A 238 -7.32 -14.61 2.42
N ALA A 239 -6.89 -15.83 2.67
CA ALA A 239 -5.99 -16.57 1.80
C ALA A 239 -6.79 -17.39 0.77
N ARG A 240 -6.28 -17.48 -0.45
CA ARG A 240 -6.82 -18.35 -1.50
C ARG A 240 -6.33 -19.78 -1.33
#